data_AF-A0AAF0UP93-F1
#
_entry.id   AF-A0AAF0UP93-F1
#
_cell.length_a   1.000
_cell.length_b   1.000
_cell.length_c   1.000
_cell.angle_alpha   90.00
_cell.angle_beta   90.00
_cell.angle_gamma   90.00
#
_symmetry.space_group_name_H-M   'P 1'
#
loop_
_entity.id
_entity.type
_entity.pdbx_description
1 polymer ?
#
loop_
_entity_poly.entity_id
_entity_poly.type
_entity_poly.pdbx_seq_one_letter_code
_entity_poly.pdbx_strand_id
1 'polypeptide(L)'
;MHGRPLASVPIVKEIPVIDLGEEQTVVAQQLVKALEEYGFFRVQDYFMDVIGAYSSEVRKLSMIIFDLVRKGLGLEEGYFGKEHKQKMIVHHFPVCPDPSSTLGMDGHCDPNLITIYQQQVYGLQILKNEEWIGVTT
;
A
#
# COMPACT_ATOMS: atom_id res chain seq x y z
N MET A 1 -12.00 -26.27 5.97
CA MET A 1 -10.84 -25.43 6.33
C MET A 1 -9.86 -26.31 7.08
N HIS A 2 -8.66 -26.54 6.57
CA HIS A 2 -7.63 -27.23 7.33
C HIS A 2 -7.07 -26.28 8.39
N GLY A 3 -7.09 -26.70 9.66
CA GLY A 3 -6.57 -25.89 10.76
C GLY A 3 -5.07 -25.64 10.62
N ARG A 4 -4.59 -24.50 11.13
CA ARG A 4 -3.17 -24.18 11.17
C ARG A 4 -2.43 -25.30 11.93
N PRO A 5 -1.35 -25.88 11.38
CA PRO A 5 -0.58 -26.90 12.08
C PRO A 5 -0.09 -26.37 13.43
N LEU A 6 -0.30 -27.15 14.50
CA LEU A 6 0.22 -26.85 15.85
C LEU A 6 1.72 -27.12 15.99
N ALA A 7 2.30 -27.85 15.02
CA ALA A 7 3.73 -28.11 14.93
C ALA A 7 4.46 -26.99 14.17
N SER A 8 5.76 -26.82 14.43
CA SER A 8 6.61 -25.90 13.67
C SER A 8 6.59 -26.28 12.19
N VAL A 9 6.12 -25.38 11.34
CA VAL A 9 6.13 -25.55 9.89
C VAL A 9 7.59 -25.46 9.41
N PRO A 10 8.09 -26.44 8.63
CA PRO A 10 9.45 -26.36 8.09
C PRO A 10 9.57 -25.13 7.19
N ILE A 11 10.64 -24.35 7.39
CA ILE A 11 10.97 -23.23 6.50
C ILE A 11 11.46 -23.84 5.19
N VAL A 12 10.59 -23.90 4.18
CA VAL A 12 10.95 -24.27 2.82
C VAL A 12 11.81 -23.15 2.25
N LYS A 13 13.05 -23.44 1.86
CA LYS A 13 14.03 -22.43 1.40
C LYS A 13 13.78 -21.92 -0.02
N GLU A 14 12.91 -22.55 -0.79
CA GLU A 14 12.88 -22.40 -2.25
C GLU A 14 11.47 -22.16 -2.77
N ILE A 15 10.76 -21.17 -2.23
CA ILE A 15 9.60 -20.62 -2.96
C ILE A 15 10.13 -19.99 -4.26
N PRO A 16 9.52 -20.27 -5.42
CA PRO A 16 9.94 -19.69 -6.69
C PRO A 16 10.02 -18.17 -6.61
N VAL A 17 11.13 -17.60 -7.08
CA VAL A 17 11.30 -16.17 -7.29
C VAL A 17 11.37 -15.95 -8.78
N ILE A 18 10.50 -15.09 -9.30
CA ILE A 18 10.37 -14.83 -10.73
C ILE A 18 10.80 -13.40 -10.97
N ASP A 19 11.85 -13.21 -11.77
CA ASP A 19 12.33 -11.90 -12.19
C ASP A 19 11.55 -11.43 -13.43
N LEU A 20 10.73 -10.40 -13.28
CA LEU A 20 9.93 -9.86 -14.38
C LEU A 20 10.75 -9.04 -15.38
N GLY A 21 12.04 -8.79 -15.09
CA GLY A 21 12.99 -8.17 -16.01
C GLY A 21 13.56 -9.11 -17.07
N GLU A 22 13.30 -10.42 -16.97
CA GLU A 22 13.71 -11.42 -17.97
C GLU A 22 12.86 -11.37 -19.25
N GLU A 23 13.21 -12.20 -20.24
CA GLU A 23 12.45 -12.33 -21.48
C GLU A 23 11.05 -12.91 -21.21
N GLN A 24 10.02 -12.35 -21.86
CA GLN A 24 8.62 -12.63 -21.54
C GLN A 24 8.24 -14.10 -21.62
N THR A 25 8.78 -14.84 -22.59
CA THR A 25 8.52 -16.28 -22.75
C THR A 25 9.09 -17.07 -21.57
N VAL A 26 10.29 -16.71 -21.11
CA VAL A 26 10.92 -17.31 -19.92
C VAL A 26 10.08 -17.02 -18.67
N VAL A 27 9.70 -15.77 -18.45
CA VAL A 27 8.88 -15.36 -17.31
C VAL A 27 7.53 -16.10 -17.29
N ALA A 28 6.86 -16.21 -18.44
CA ALA A 28 5.59 -16.91 -18.56
C ALA A 28 5.71 -18.39 -18.18
N GLN A 29 6.77 -19.07 -18.63
CA GLN A 29 7.02 -20.47 -18.29
C GLN A 29 7.29 -20.65 -16.78
N GLN A 30 8.08 -19.76 -16.18
CA GLN A 30 8.35 -19.80 -14.74
C GLN A 30 7.07 -19.57 -13.91
N LEU A 31 6.21 -18.63 -14.32
CA LEU A 31 4.94 -18.34 -13.66
C LEU A 31 4.01 -19.55 -13.67
N VAL A 32 3.80 -20.16 -14.83
CA VAL A 32 2.94 -21.34 -14.98
C VAL A 32 3.45 -22.46 -14.07
N LYS A 33 4.75 -22.76 -14.12
CA LYS A 33 5.35 -23.80 -13.28
C LYS A 33 5.18 -23.54 -11.79
N ALA A 34 5.42 -22.30 -11.34
CA ALA A 34 5.28 -21.96 -9.92
C ALA A 34 3.82 -22.05 -9.44
N LEU A 35 2.87 -21.66 -10.29
CA LEU A 35 1.45 -21.80 -10.01
C LEU A 35 1.02 -23.27 -9.91
N GLU A 36 1.49 -24.12 -10.83
CA GLU A 36 1.18 -25.56 -10.84
C GLU A 36 1.77 -26.30 -9.63
N GLU A 37 3.03 -26.02 -9.28
CA GLU A 37 3.74 -26.76 -8.23
C GLU A 37 3.46 -26.23 -6.82
N TYR A 38 3.35 -24.90 -6.66
CA TYR A 38 3.27 -24.24 -5.34
C TYR A 38 1.98 -23.46 -5.12
N GLY A 39 1.29 -23.02 -6.18
CA GLY A 39 0.19 -22.05 -6.09
C GLY A 39 0.63 -20.68 -5.54
N PHE A 40 1.94 -20.44 -5.43
CA PHE A 40 2.53 -19.26 -4.83
C PHE A 40 3.94 -19.02 -5.38
N PHE A 41 4.30 -17.76 -5.57
CA PHE A 41 5.63 -17.33 -5.98
C PHE A 41 5.91 -15.94 -5.41
N ARG A 42 7.20 -15.57 -5.38
CA ARG A 42 7.63 -14.19 -5.16
C ARG A 42 8.02 -13.57 -6.49
N VAL A 43 7.86 -12.26 -6.57
CA VAL A 43 8.28 -11.47 -7.72
C VAL A 43 9.52 -10.67 -7.35
N GLN A 44 10.48 -10.63 -8.26
CA GLN A 44 11.56 -9.67 -8.29
C GLN A 44 11.32 -8.74 -9.49
N ASP A 45 11.31 -7.44 -9.25
CA ASP A 45 11.11 -6.41 -10.27
C ASP A 45 11.63 -5.08 -9.74
N TYR A 46 12.16 -4.22 -10.61
CA TYR A 46 12.65 -2.89 -10.24
C TYR A 46 11.59 -2.04 -9.53
N PHE A 47 10.31 -2.16 -9.92
CA PHE A 47 9.21 -1.47 -9.27
C PHE A 47 9.07 -1.85 -7.80
N MET A 48 9.35 -3.10 -7.42
CA MET A 48 9.28 -3.54 -6.02
C MET A 48 10.35 -2.84 -5.17
N ASP A 49 11.55 -2.62 -5.72
CA ASP A 49 12.61 -1.87 -5.03
C ASP A 49 12.23 -0.40 -4.84
N VAL A 50 11.67 0.23 -5.89
CA VAL A 50 11.19 1.62 -5.84
C VAL A 50 10.09 1.78 -4.79
N ILE A 51 9.10 0.89 -4.79
CA ILE A 51 8.01 0.89 -3.80
C ILE A 51 8.55 0.64 -2.39
N GLY A 52 9.52 -0.27 -2.22
CA GLY A 52 10.14 -0.54 -0.94
C GLY A 52 10.87 0.68 -0.36
N ALA A 53 11.62 1.39 -1.20
CA ALA A 53 12.29 2.63 -0.83
C ALA A 53 11.29 3.74 -0.48
N TYR A 54 10.28 3.97 -1.34
CA TYR A 54 9.22 4.95 -1.11
C TYR A 54 8.48 4.69 0.22
N SER A 55 8.06 3.45 0.44
CA SER A 55 7.37 3.01 1.67
C SER A 55 8.23 3.29 2.92
N SER A 56 9.54 3.07 2.84
CA SER A 56 10.47 3.34 3.93
C SER A 56 10.57 4.84 4.25
N GLU A 57 10.62 5.70 3.24
CA GLU A 57 10.66 7.15 3.43
C GLU A 57 9.33 7.72 3.96
N VAL A 58 8.19 7.24 3.45
CA VAL A 58 6.86 7.62 3.96
C VAL A 58 6.69 7.22 5.42
N ARG A 59 7.25 6.08 5.84
CA ARG A 59 7.27 5.67 7.26
C ARG A 59 8.02 6.69 8.13
N LYS A 60 9.19 7.14 7.69
CA LYS A 60 9.96 8.16 8.44
C LYS A 60 9.17 9.46 8.54
N LEU A 61 8.55 9.88 7.44
CA LEU A 61 7.68 11.05 7.41
C LEU A 61 6.52 10.93 8.40
N SER A 62 5.82 9.79 8.44
CA SER A 62 4.71 9.60 9.38
C SER A 62 5.17 9.69 10.84
N MET A 63 6.36 9.18 11.17
CA MET A 63 6.92 9.30 12.53
C MET A 63 7.22 10.74 12.91
N ILE A 64 7.73 11.55 11.97
CA ILE A 64 7.95 12.99 12.19
C ILE A 64 6.61 13.68 12.46
N ILE A 65 5.59 13.40 11.64
CA ILE A 65 4.25 13.99 11.81
C ILE A 65 3.67 13.60 13.18
N PHE A 66 3.77 12.33 13.58
CA PHE A 66 3.28 11.89 14.88
C PHE A 66 3.98 12.59 16.05
N ASP A 67 5.30 12.80 15.99
CA ASP A 67 6.01 13.54 17.05
C ASP A 67 5.56 15.01 17.11
N LEU A 68 5.34 15.64 15.95
CA LEU A 68 4.86 17.02 15.88
C LEU A 68 3.41 17.15 16.40
N VAL A 69 2.51 16.26 16.00
CA VAL A 69 1.11 16.23 16.48
C VAL A 69 1.08 16.01 17.99
N ARG A 70 1.86 15.05 18.48
CA ARG A 70 2.00 14.77 19.91
C ARG A 70 2.44 16.01 20.68
N LYS A 71 3.50 16.69 20.23
CA LYS A 71 4.00 17.94 20.84
C LYS A 71 2.94 19.05 20.82
N GLY A 72 2.27 19.24 19.68
CA GLY A 72 1.22 20.25 19.53
C GLY A 72 0.02 20.02 20.45
N LEU A 73 -0.28 18.75 20.77
CA LEU A 73 -1.33 18.36 21.71
C LEU A 73 -0.87 18.29 23.18
N GLY A 74 0.42 18.53 23.47
CA GLY A 74 0.98 18.42 24.83
C GLY A 74 1.05 16.98 25.37
N LEU A 75 1.10 15.98 24.48
CA LEU A 75 1.11 14.57 24.83
C LEU A 75 2.52 14.08 25.17
N GLU A 76 2.61 13.10 26.06
CA GLU A 76 3.86 12.48 26.49
C GLU A 76 4.58 11.73 25.35
N GLU A 77 5.90 11.58 25.47
CA GLU A 77 6.70 10.86 24.48
C GLU A 77 6.24 9.40 24.34
N GLY A 78 6.14 8.92 23.10
CA GLY A 78 5.70 7.54 22.83
C GLY A 78 4.19 7.32 22.91
N TYR A 79 3.36 8.37 23.06
CA TYR A 79 1.89 8.27 23.12
C TYR A 79 1.27 7.42 22.00
N PHE A 80 1.74 7.57 20.76
CA PHE A 80 1.24 6.79 19.62
C PHE A 80 1.83 5.36 19.54
N GLY A 81 2.76 5.01 20.42
CA GLY A 81 3.50 3.76 20.39
C GLY A 81 4.71 3.80 19.43
N LYS A 82 5.43 2.67 19.37
CA LYS A 82 6.60 2.47 18.49
C LYS A 82 6.31 1.53 17.32
N GLU A 83 5.24 0.74 17.42
CA GLU A 83 4.88 -0.28 16.45
C GLU A 83 3.63 0.12 15.64
N HIS A 84 3.87 0.79 14.52
CA HIS A 84 2.82 1.12 13.57
C HIS A 84 2.80 0.13 12.41
N LYS A 85 1.61 -0.42 12.13
CA LYS A 85 1.35 -1.11 10.87
C LYS A 85 1.22 -0.07 9.77
N GLN A 86 1.89 -0.32 8.65
CA GLN A 86 1.83 0.53 7.46
C GLN A 86 1.20 -0.27 6.34
N LYS A 87 0.24 0.35 5.65
CA LYS A 87 -0.36 -0.17 4.43
C LYS A 87 -0.20 0.90 3.35
N MET A 88 0.28 0.48 2.19
CA MET A 88 0.33 1.32 1.00
C MET A 88 -0.72 0.82 0.02
N ILE A 89 -1.44 1.76 -0.60
CA ILE A 89 -2.45 1.46 -1.62
C ILE A 89 -2.10 2.33 -2.84
N VAL A 90 -2.03 1.69 -4.00
CA VAL A 90 -1.80 2.37 -5.28
C VAL A 90 -3.12 2.36 -6.03
N HIS A 91 -3.67 3.54 -6.29
CA HIS A 91 -4.90 3.70 -7.05
C HIS A 91 -4.57 4.05 -8.50
N HIS A 92 -5.25 3.39 -9.44
CA HIS A 92 -5.21 3.73 -10.86
C HIS A 92 -6.63 4.04 -11.33
N PHE A 93 -6.90 5.31 -11.62
CA PHE A 93 -8.20 5.77 -12.12
C PHE A 93 -8.09 6.04 -13.63
N PRO A 94 -8.60 5.14 -14.49
CA PRO A 94 -8.60 5.37 -15.93
C PRO A 94 -9.52 6.51 -16.33
N VAL A 95 -9.35 7.05 -17.54
CA VAL A 95 -10.21 8.11 -18.09
C VAL A 95 -11.66 7.62 -18.14
N CYS A 96 -12.57 8.41 -17.56
CA CYS A 96 -14.00 8.15 -17.58
C CYS A 96 -14.67 8.99 -18.70
N PRO A 97 -15.43 8.38 -19.64
CA PRO A 97 -16.15 9.13 -20.68
C PRO A 97 -17.22 10.07 -20.14
N ASP A 98 -17.83 9.74 -19.00
CA ASP A 98 -18.82 10.55 -18.31
C ASP A 98 -18.50 10.64 -16.80
N PRO A 99 -17.55 11.52 -16.41
CA PRO A 99 -17.16 11.66 -15.01
C PRO A 99 -18.26 12.25 -14.13
N SER A 100 -19.37 12.74 -14.71
CA SER A 100 -20.48 13.30 -13.93
C SER A 100 -21.42 12.23 -13.35
N SER A 101 -21.38 11.01 -13.88
CA SER A 101 -22.26 9.91 -13.47
C SER A 101 -21.61 8.89 -12.52
N THR A 102 -20.34 9.05 -12.18
CA THR A 102 -19.61 8.14 -11.29
C THR A 102 -18.60 8.88 -10.40
N LEU A 103 -18.18 8.23 -9.32
CA LEU A 103 -17.09 8.67 -8.46
C LEU A 103 -15.89 7.73 -8.62
N GLY A 104 -14.68 8.26 -8.40
CA GLY A 104 -13.48 7.42 -8.25
C GLY A 104 -13.49 6.64 -6.92
N MET A 105 -14.04 7.26 -5.87
CA MET A 105 -14.26 6.64 -4.56
C MET A 105 -15.42 7.35 -3.87
N ASP A 106 -16.25 6.60 -3.17
CA ASP A 106 -17.35 7.18 -2.39
C ASP A 106 -16.83 7.97 -1.18
N GLY A 107 -17.65 8.88 -0.67
CA GLY A 107 -17.36 9.61 0.56
C GLY A 107 -17.20 8.66 1.75
N HIS A 108 -16.07 8.74 2.44
CA HIS A 108 -15.75 7.88 3.57
C HIS A 108 -14.80 8.58 4.55
N CYS A 109 -14.61 7.96 5.71
CA CYS A 109 -13.55 8.29 6.65
C CYS A 109 -12.55 7.13 6.69
N ASP A 110 -11.26 7.45 6.64
CA ASP A 110 -10.21 6.44 6.77
C ASP A 110 -10.23 5.82 8.18
N PRO A 111 -10.07 4.49 8.31
CA PRO A 111 -10.00 3.82 9.61
C PRO A 111 -8.61 3.91 10.27
N ASN A 112 -7.67 4.65 9.66
CA ASN A 112 -6.26 4.71 10.07
C ASN A 112 -6.00 5.97 10.92
N LEU A 113 -4.89 5.98 11.68
CA LEU A 113 -4.48 7.15 12.46
C LEU A 113 -4.10 8.34 11.56
N ILE A 114 -3.45 8.07 10.43
CA ILE A 114 -3.11 9.05 9.40
C ILE A 114 -3.06 8.36 8.04
N THR A 115 -3.47 9.09 7.01
CA THR A 115 -3.25 8.73 5.60
C THR A 115 -2.35 9.80 4.98
N ILE A 116 -1.25 9.38 4.38
CA ILE A 116 -0.40 10.25 3.56
C ILE A 116 -0.77 9.97 2.11
N TYR A 117 -1.38 10.95 1.46
CA TYR A 117 -1.90 10.82 0.11
C TYR A 117 -1.09 11.67 -0.87
N GLN A 118 -0.69 11.05 -1.98
CA GLN A 118 -0.02 11.70 -3.09
C GLN A 118 -0.91 11.60 -4.34
N GLN A 119 -1.22 12.74 -4.93
CA GLN A 119 -1.91 12.84 -6.22
C GLN A 119 -1.08 13.64 -7.21
N GLN A 120 -1.17 13.27 -8.50
CA GLN A 120 -0.50 13.99 -9.61
C GLN A 120 -1.46 14.87 -10.41
N VAL A 121 -2.77 14.61 -10.27
CA VAL A 121 -3.84 15.35 -10.94
C VAL A 121 -4.90 15.69 -9.90
N TYR A 122 -5.69 16.71 -10.18
CA TYR A 122 -6.84 17.06 -9.34
C TYR A 122 -7.83 15.89 -9.26
N GLY A 123 -8.30 15.59 -8.05
CA GLY A 123 -9.30 14.54 -7.83
C GLY A 123 -9.72 14.36 -6.37
N LEU A 124 -8.83 14.66 -5.41
CA LEU A 124 -9.20 14.61 -4.00
C LEU A 124 -10.18 15.73 -3.63
N GLN A 125 -11.24 15.36 -2.94
CA GLN A 125 -12.20 16.27 -2.33
C GLN A 125 -12.34 15.91 -0.84
N ILE A 126 -12.46 16.93 0.01
CA ILE A 126 -12.70 16.77 1.45
C ILE A 126 -14.04 17.38 1.83
N LEU A 127 -14.75 16.77 2.76
CA LEU A 127 -16.00 17.31 3.31
C LEU A 127 -15.69 18.08 4.60
N LYS A 128 -16.04 19.37 4.65
CA LYS A 128 -15.89 20.21 5.84
C LYS A 128 -17.13 21.09 5.99
N ASN A 129 -17.75 21.06 7.18
CA ASN A 129 -18.96 21.83 7.48
C ASN A 129 -20.07 21.66 6.42
N GLU A 130 -20.33 20.41 6.02
CA GLU A 130 -21.31 20.04 4.99
C GLU A 130 -21.00 20.52 3.56
N GLU A 131 -19.83 21.12 3.35
CA GLU A 131 -19.38 21.57 2.03
C GLU A 131 -18.20 20.73 1.53
N TRP A 132 -18.26 20.34 0.25
CA TRP A 132 -17.17 19.65 -0.44
C TRP A 132 -16.15 20.65 -0.96
N ILE A 133 -14.89 20.45 -0.60
CA ILE A 133 -13.76 21.30 -0.97
C ILE A 133 -12.78 20.48 -1.81
N GLY A 134 -12.50 20.94 -3.03
CA GLY A 134 -11.48 20.34 -3.89
C GLY A 134 -10.07 20.65 -3.40
N VAL A 135 -9.19 19.63 -3.40
CA VAL A 135 -7.78 19.78 -3.03
C VAL A 135 -6.94 19.90 -4.30
N THR A 136 -6.38 21.10 -4.52
CA THR A 136 -5.48 21.37 -5.64
C THR A 136 -4.10 20.78 -5.40
N THR A 137 -3.45 20.31 -6.46
CA THR A 137 -2.05 19.86 -6.50
C THR A 137 -1.07 21.02 -6.55
#